data_AF-A0A221W4G8-F1
#
_entry.id   AF-A0A221W4G8-F1
#
_cell.length_a   1.000
_cell.length_b   1.000
_cell.length_c   1.000
_cell.angle_alpha   90.00
_cell.angle_beta   90.00
_cell.angle_gamma   90.00
#
_symmetry.space_group_name_H-M   'P 1'
#
loop_
_entity.id
_entity.type
_entity.pdbx_description
1 polymer ?
#
loop_
_entity_poly.entity_id
_entity_poly.type
_entity_poly.pdbx_seq_one_letter_code
_entity_poly.pdbx_strand_id
1 'polypeptide(L)'
;MDRRRLTASHVSTVPAHAVPGGSVSLVLVADRATRSVALACGGRGRAALTVRAARLMLSTVADPVPIAAVEVAVTGRDHQTCTLRVAVRHGQATLVLRRGETVLRHWHIARRSALAAALTGSVDHLTGSGGYGATLTGTPRPATV
;
A
#
# COMPACT_ATOMS: atom_id res chain seq x y z
N MET A 1 -13.05 3.46 32.25
CA MET A 1 -13.04 4.65 31.38
C MET A 1 -12.20 4.34 30.14
N ASP A 2 -12.90 4.17 29.02
CA ASP A 2 -12.41 3.74 27.71
C ASP A 2 -11.30 4.65 27.14
N ARG A 3 -10.08 4.11 27.02
CA ARG A 3 -9.10 4.59 26.04
C ARG A 3 -9.21 3.70 24.80
N ARG A 4 -10.30 3.85 24.03
CA ARG A 4 -10.26 3.52 22.59
C ARG A 4 -9.19 4.43 21.97
N ARG A 5 -7.94 3.96 21.93
CA ARG A 5 -6.96 4.45 20.96
C ARG A 5 -7.65 4.27 19.62
N LEU A 6 -8.21 5.36 19.08
CA LEU A 6 -8.48 5.47 17.66
C LEU A 6 -7.12 5.26 17.00
N THR A 7 -6.84 4.03 16.58
CA THR A 7 -5.72 3.74 15.71
C THR A 7 -6.05 4.46 14.41
N ALA A 8 -5.58 5.69 14.29
CA ALA A 8 -5.86 6.55 13.14
C ALA A 8 -5.43 5.80 11.88
N SER A 9 -6.35 5.54 10.96
CA SER A 9 -6.03 4.92 9.69
C SER A 9 -5.07 5.83 8.90
N HIS A 10 -4.08 5.23 8.25
CA HIS A 10 -3.22 5.96 7.32
C HIS A 10 -3.84 5.88 5.91
N VAL A 11 -4.06 7.04 5.30
CA VAL A 11 -4.68 7.14 3.97
C VAL A 11 -3.67 7.74 2.99
N SER A 12 -3.49 7.09 1.85
CA SER A 12 -2.66 7.59 0.76
C SER A 12 -3.41 7.50 -0.56
N THR A 13 -3.19 8.47 -1.44
CA THR A 13 -3.85 8.54 -2.73
C THR A 13 -2.81 8.49 -3.84
N VAL A 14 -3.06 7.63 -4.83
CA VAL A 14 -2.20 7.45 -6.00
C VAL A 14 -3.03 7.72 -7.25
N PRO A 15 -2.60 8.65 -8.13
CA PRO A 15 -3.21 8.83 -9.43
C PRO A 15 -3.09 7.54 -10.25
N ALA A 16 -4.20 7.07 -10.79
CA ALA A 16 -4.27 5.87 -11.61
C ALA A 16 -5.21 6.09 -12.79
N HIS A 17 -5.17 5.19 -13.76
CA HIS A 17 -6.13 5.12 -14.85
C HIS A 17 -6.82 3.76 -14.78
N ALA A 18 -8.14 3.74 -14.59
CA ALA A 18 -8.93 2.52 -14.58
C ALA A 18 -9.33 2.12 -16.00
N VAL A 19 -9.26 0.82 -16.28
CA VAL A 19 -9.69 0.24 -17.56
C VAL A 19 -10.86 -0.73 -17.31
N PRO A 20 -12.04 -0.48 -17.90
CA PRO A 20 -12.50 0.79 -18.50
C PRO A 20 -12.74 1.86 -17.41
N GLY A 21 -12.76 3.15 -17.77
CA GLY A 21 -13.27 4.21 -16.86
C GLY A 21 -12.41 5.46 -16.68
N GLY A 22 -11.23 5.55 -17.29
CA GLY A 22 -10.46 6.81 -17.32
C GLY A 22 -9.61 7.07 -16.06
N SER A 23 -9.18 8.31 -15.89
CA SER A 23 -8.38 8.74 -14.73
C SER A 23 -9.15 8.64 -13.42
N VAL A 24 -8.55 8.01 -12.42
CA VAL A 24 -9.11 7.78 -11.09
C VAL A 24 -8.06 8.00 -10.00
N SER A 25 -8.53 8.21 -8.78
CA SER A 25 -7.67 8.16 -7.59
C SER A 25 -7.78 6.79 -6.94
N LEU A 26 -6.70 6.02 -6.94
CA LEU A 26 -6.58 4.79 -6.16
C LEU A 26 -6.18 5.17 -4.74
N VAL A 27 -7.03 4.86 -3.77
CA VAL A 27 -6.83 5.17 -2.36
C VAL A 27 -6.40 3.91 -1.63
N LEU A 28 -5.28 3.99 -0.92
CA LEU A 28 -4.78 2.97 0.01
C LEU A 28 -5.18 3.41 1.41
N VAL A 29 -5.97 2.59 2.11
CA VAL A 29 -6.36 2.83 3.50
C VAL A 29 -5.74 1.73 4.35
N ALA A 30 -4.67 2.07 5.06
CA ALA A 30 -4.00 1.18 5.99
C ALA A 30 -4.67 1.26 7.37
N ASP A 31 -5.10 0.12 7.87
CA ASP A 31 -5.71 -0.03 9.19
C ASP A 31 -4.86 -0.95 10.06
N ARG A 32 -4.30 -0.35 11.11
CA ARG A 32 -3.44 -1.05 12.08
C ARG A 32 -4.21 -2.06 12.93
N ALA A 33 -5.49 -1.84 13.20
CA ALA A 33 -6.29 -2.77 14.01
C ALA A 33 -6.48 -4.10 13.27
N THR A 34 -6.78 -4.04 11.97
CA THR A 34 -6.96 -5.24 11.13
C THR A 34 -5.67 -5.71 10.44
N ARG A 35 -4.56 -4.99 10.60
CA ARG A 35 -3.27 -5.24 9.93
C ARG A 35 -3.44 -5.42 8.41
N SER A 36 -4.22 -4.54 7.80
CA SER A 36 -4.58 -4.63 6.39
C SER A 36 -4.48 -3.29 5.67
N VAL A 37 -4.34 -3.34 4.34
CA VAL A 37 -4.45 -2.18 3.45
C VAL A 37 -5.62 -2.40 2.51
N ALA A 38 -6.66 -1.59 2.62
CA ALA A 38 -7.75 -1.58 1.66
C ALA A 38 -7.39 -0.75 0.43
N LEU A 39 -7.67 -1.29 -0.75
CA LEU A 39 -7.64 -0.59 -2.03
C LEU A 39 -9.06 -0.10 -2.34
N ALA A 40 -9.21 1.22 -2.52
CA ALA A 40 -10.49 1.85 -2.84
C ALA A 40 -10.37 2.78 -4.05
N CYS A 41 -11.46 2.92 -4.80
CA CYS A 41 -11.53 3.82 -5.95
C CYS A 41 -12.97 4.30 -6.13
N GLY A 42 -13.16 5.62 -6.28
CA GLY A 42 -14.48 6.24 -6.40
C GLY A 42 -15.37 6.00 -5.17
N GLY A 43 -14.80 6.13 -3.96
CA GLY A 43 -15.50 5.92 -2.69
C GLY A 43 -15.87 4.48 -2.37
N ARG A 44 -15.42 3.50 -3.17
CA ARG A 44 -15.75 2.08 -2.99
C ARG A 44 -14.50 1.24 -2.75
N GLY A 45 -14.50 0.47 -1.66
CA GLY A 45 -13.51 -0.57 -1.41
C GLY A 45 -13.56 -1.67 -2.47
N ARG A 46 -12.40 -2.17 -2.89
CA ARG A 46 -12.24 -3.14 -3.99
C ARG A 46 -11.60 -4.43 -3.52
N ALA A 47 -10.51 -4.30 -2.77
CA ALA A 47 -9.78 -5.42 -2.23
C ALA A 47 -9.05 -5.00 -0.95
N ALA A 48 -8.70 -5.96 -0.10
CA ALA A 48 -7.86 -5.77 1.07
C ALA A 48 -6.61 -6.66 0.97
N LEU A 49 -5.46 -6.06 1.21
CA LEU A 49 -4.15 -6.70 1.31
C LEU A 49 -3.85 -6.94 2.79
N THR A 50 -3.30 -8.11 3.13
CA THR A 50 -2.65 -8.30 4.43
C THR A 50 -1.34 -7.50 4.48
N VAL A 51 -0.80 -7.25 5.68
CA VAL A 51 0.57 -6.68 5.82
C VAL A 51 1.61 -7.40 4.97
N ARG A 52 1.56 -8.75 4.93
CA ARG A 52 2.52 -9.54 4.15
C ARG A 52 2.38 -9.31 2.66
N ALA A 53 1.13 -9.27 2.18
CA ALA A 53 0.80 -8.95 0.80
C ALA A 53 1.24 -7.53 0.41
N ALA A 54 1.00 -6.55 1.29
CA ALA A 54 1.42 -5.16 1.09
C ALA A 54 2.95 -5.02 1.03
N ARG A 55 3.70 -5.75 1.88
CA ARG A 55 5.17 -5.78 1.84
C ARG A 55 5.71 -6.38 0.54
N LEU A 56 5.12 -7.48 0.06
CA LEU A 56 5.51 -8.11 -1.20
C LEU A 56 5.21 -7.19 -2.41
N MET A 57 4.08 -6.50 -2.36
CA MET A 57 3.74 -5.49 -3.36
C MET A 57 4.73 -4.33 -3.32
N LEU A 58 5.10 -3.83 -2.14
CA LEU A 58 6.09 -2.77 -1.97
C LEU A 58 7.46 -3.18 -2.53
N SER A 59 7.97 -4.36 -2.19
CA SER A 59 9.26 -4.84 -2.70
C SER A 59 9.26 -4.92 -4.22
N THR A 60 8.14 -5.36 -4.82
CA THR A 60 8.01 -5.44 -6.28
C THR A 60 7.97 -4.06 -6.95
N VAL A 61 7.26 -3.09 -6.36
CA VAL A 61 7.11 -1.74 -6.92
C VAL A 61 8.37 -0.90 -6.73
N ALA A 62 9.09 -1.11 -5.63
CA ALA A 62 10.33 -0.41 -5.31
C ALA A 62 11.55 -0.96 -6.06
N ASP A 63 11.49 -2.18 -6.59
CA ASP A 63 12.63 -2.79 -7.28
C ASP A 63 12.98 -2.01 -8.57
N PRO A 64 14.25 -1.60 -8.73
CA PRO A 64 14.70 -0.92 -9.95
C PRO A 64 14.74 -1.83 -11.18
N VAL A 65 14.87 -3.14 -11.00
CA VAL A 65 14.96 -4.14 -12.08
C VAL A 65 13.56 -4.45 -12.61
N PRO A 66 13.38 -4.60 -13.94
CA PRO A 66 12.10 -5.03 -14.51
C PRO A 66 11.79 -6.48 -14.07
N ILE A 67 11.03 -6.63 -12.99
CA ILE A 67 10.58 -7.93 -12.49
C ILE A 67 9.34 -8.40 -13.29
N ALA A 68 9.33 -9.69 -13.63
CA ALA A 68 8.15 -10.41 -14.07
C ALA A 68 7.05 -10.31 -13.00
N ALA A 69 5.86 -9.84 -13.39
CA ALA A 69 4.73 -9.54 -12.51
C ALA A 69 4.56 -10.51 -11.32
N VAL A 70 4.28 -9.97 -10.12
CA VAL A 70 3.94 -10.77 -8.94
C VAL A 70 2.43 -10.93 -8.83
N GLU A 71 1.97 -12.06 -8.30
CA GLU A 71 0.57 -12.27 -7.95
C GLU A 71 0.44 -12.41 -6.43
N VAL A 72 -0.53 -11.72 -5.86
CA VAL A 72 -0.74 -11.66 -4.42
C VAL A 72 -2.19 -11.97 -4.10
N ALA A 73 -2.41 -12.87 -3.13
CA ALA A 73 -3.76 -13.15 -2.66
C ALA A 73 -4.32 -11.95 -1.88
N VAL A 74 -5.54 -11.55 -2.21
CA VAL A 74 -6.25 -10.43 -1.58
C VAL A 74 -7.69 -10.83 -1.28
N THR A 75 -8.29 -10.19 -0.28
CA THR A 75 -9.71 -10.35 0.02
C THR A 75 -10.50 -9.34 -0.80
N GLY A 76 -11.34 -9.79 -1.71
CA GLY A 76 -12.24 -8.92 -2.47
C GLY A 76 -13.31 -8.30 -1.59
N ARG A 77 -14.02 -7.30 -2.13
CA ARG A 77 -15.12 -6.60 -1.44
C ARG A 77 -16.16 -7.55 -0.82
N ASP A 78 -16.49 -8.64 -1.51
CA ASP A 78 -17.51 -9.60 -1.09
C ASP A 78 -16.94 -10.72 -0.18
N HIS A 79 -15.82 -10.45 0.49
CA HIS A 79 -15.06 -11.39 1.31
C HIS A 79 -14.56 -12.66 0.58
N GLN A 80 -14.53 -12.62 -0.75
CA GLN A 80 -14.05 -13.71 -1.59
C GLN A 80 -12.54 -13.61 -1.81
N THR A 81 -11.86 -14.75 -1.93
CA THR A 81 -10.46 -14.78 -2.33
C THR A 81 -10.32 -14.28 -3.77
N CYS A 82 -9.45 -13.30 -3.96
CA CYS A 82 -9.10 -12.71 -5.24
C CYS A 82 -7.58 -12.69 -5.39
N THR A 83 -7.11 -12.46 -6.61
CA THR A 83 -5.69 -12.31 -6.91
C THR A 83 -5.44 -10.90 -7.43
N LEU A 84 -4.48 -10.21 -6.83
CA LEU A 84 -3.96 -8.95 -7.34
C LEU A 84 -2.63 -9.22 -8.04
N ARG A 85 -2.62 -9.09 -9.37
CA ARG A 85 -1.40 -9.12 -10.16
C ARG A 85 -0.81 -7.72 -10.23
N VAL A 86 0.46 -7.60 -9.90
CA VAL A 86 1.23 -6.36 -9.88
C VAL A 86 2.40 -6.51 -10.86
N ALA A 87 2.38 -5.74 -11.94
CA ALA A 87 3.43 -5.71 -12.94
C ALA A 87 4.07 -4.32 -12.97
N VAL A 88 5.40 -4.26 -13.00
CA VAL A 88 6.14 -2.99 -13.10
C VAL A 88 6.90 -2.99 -14.41
N ARG A 89 6.73 -1.94 -15.21
CA ARG A 89 7.42 -1.77 -16.49
C ARG A 89 7.82 -0.31 -16.65
N HIS A 90 9.11 -0.05 -16.87
CA HIS A 90 9.65 1.27 -17.26
C HIS A 90 9.07 2.44 -16.45
N GLY A 91 9.19 2.39 -15.12
CA GLY A 91 8.72 3.47 -14.24
C GLY A 91 7.19 3.52 -14.03
N GLN A 92 6.43 2.62 -14.63
CA GLN A 92 4.98 2.49 -14.49
C GLN A 92 4.62 1.19 -13.76
N ALA A 93 3.45 1.16 -13.14
CA ALA A 93 2.90 -0.03 -12.51
C ALA A 93 1.50 -0.33 -13.03
N THR A 94 1.22 -1.61 -13.25
CA THR A 94 -0.09 -2.12 -13.63
C THR A 94 -0.60 -3.05 -12.54
N LEU A 95 -1.82 -2.80 -12.09
CA LEU A 95 -2.51 -3.59 -11.08
C LEU A 95 -3.75 -4.22 -11.71
N VAL A 96 -3.85 -5.55 -11.66
CA VAL A 96 -5.01 -6.28 -12.16
C VAL A 96 -5.60 -7.11 -11.03
N LEU A 97 -6.83 -6.76 -10.63
CA LEU A 97 -7.60 -7.52 -9.65
C LEU A 97 -8.45 -8.56 -10.38
N ARG A 98 -8.29 -9.83 -10.01
CA ARG A 98 -8.97 -10.97 -10.64
C ARG A 98 -9.66 -11.84 -9.60
N ARG A 99 -10.72 -12.52 -10.02
CA ARG A 99 -11.35 -13.62 -9.29
C ARG A 99 -11.38 -14.84 -10.21
N GLY A 100 -10.54 -15.83 -9.93
CA GLY A 100 -10.25 -16.89 -10.90
C GLY A 100 -9.72 -16.28 -12.20
N GLU A 101 -10.31 -16.63 -13.33
CA GLU A 101 -9.91 -16.10 -14.63
C GLU A 101 -10.48 -14.70 -14.92
N THR A 102 -11.56 -14.31 -14.23
CA THR A 102 -12.28 -13.06 -14.45
C THR A 102 -11.50 -11.85 -13.95
N VAL A 103 -11.27 -10.86 -14.81
CA VAL A 103 -10.70 -9.56 -14.43
C VAL A 103 -11.82 -8.67 -13.86
N LEU A 104 -11.69 -8.31 -12.57
CA LEU A 104 -12.63 -7.42 -11.90
C LEU A 104 -12.30 -5.96 -12.14
N ARG A 105 -11.01 -5.61 -12.04
CA ARG A 105 -10.50 -4.25 -12.24
C ARG A 105 -9.07 -4.27 -12.77
N HIS A 106 -8.74 -3.25 -13.53
CA HIS A 106 -7.41 -2.99 -14.05
C HIS A 106 -7.10 -1.52 -13.83
N TRP A 107 -5.97 -1.25 -13.15
CA TRP A 107 -5.42 0.08 -12.96
C TRP A 107 -4.03 0.20 -13.58
N HIS A 108 -3.80 1.28 -14.30
CA HIS A 108 -2.49 1.71 -14.74
C HIS A 108 -2.04 2.90 -13.90
N ILE A 109 -0.82 2.86 -13.39
CA ILE A 109 -0.22 3.90 -12.56
C ILE A 109 1.01 4.41 -13.29
N ALA A 110 0.93 5.63 -13.81
CA ALA A 110 1.96 6.22 -14.63
C ALA A 110 3.27 6.48 -13.86
N ARG A 111 3.20 6.67 -12.53
CA ARG A 111 4.37 6.93 -11.68
C ARG A 111 4.50 5.85 -10.62
N ARG A 112 5.35 4.85 -10.85
CA ARG A 112 5.60 3.77 -9.87
C ARG A 112 6.07 4.31 -8.52
N SER A 113 6.83 5.41 -8.51
CA SER A 113 7.35 6.01 -7.28
C SER A 113 6.25 6.55 -6.38
N ALA A 114 5.15 7.05 -6.95
CA ALA A 114 3.99 7.47 -6.17
C ALA A 114 3.30 6.28 -5.49
N LEU A 115 3.19 5.14 -6.20
CA LEU A 115 2.69 3.91 -5.61
C LEU A 115 3.63 3.35 -4.54
N ALA A 116 4.94 3.35 -4.79
CA ALA A 116 5.95 2.93 -3.82
C ALA A 116 5.85 3.76 -2.54
N ALA A 117 5.80 5.09 -2.64
CA ALA A 117 5.69 5.98 -1.50
C ALA A 117 4.40 5.74 -0.68
N ALA A 118 3.25 5.56 -1.36
CA ALA A 118 1.98 5.25 -0.71
C ALA A 118 2.02 3.88 0.02
N LEU A 119 2.66 2.88 -0.59
CA LEU A 119 2.85 1.57 0.03
C LEU A 119 3.84 1.62 1.20
N THR A 120 4.93 2.38 1.10
CA THR A 120 5.88 2.61 2.20
C THR A 120 5.17 3.19 3.41
N GLY A 121 4.45 4.31 3.26
CA GLY A 121 3.69 4.91 4.36
C GLY A 121 2.64 3.96 4.95
N SER A 122 1.96 3.19 4.10
CA SER A 122 0.99 2.18 4.53
C SER A 122 1.65 1.06 5.33
N VAL A 123 2.77 0.49 4.85
CA VAL A 123 3.49 -0.57 5.55
C VAL A 123 4.06 -0.05 6.87
N ASP A 124 4.70 1.12 6.87
CA ASP A 124 5.28 1.72 8.07
C ASP A 124 4.23 2.01 9.14
N HIS A 125 3.05 2.46 8.73
CA HIS A 125 1.91 2.65 9.63
C HIS A 125 1.48 1.33 10.28
N LEU A 126 1.39 0.25 9.49
CA LEU A 126 0.98 -1.07 9.96
C LEU A 126 2.02 -1.75 10.85
N THR A 127 3.31 -1.51 10.59
CA THR A 127 4.42 -2.14 11.32
C THR A 127 4.91 -1.31 12.49
N GLY A 128 4.53 -0.03 12.55
CA GLY A 128 4.95 0.88 13.61
C GLY A 128 6.38 1.40 13.47
N SER A 129 6.94 1.39 12.25
CA SER A 129 8.27 1.93 11.97
C SER A 129 8.31 3.46 12.08
N GLY A 130 7.16 4.15 12.02
CA GLY A 130 7.05 5.61 12.08
C GLY A 130 7.23 6.23 13.47
N GLY A 131 8.06 5.64 14.33
CA GLY A 131 8.20 6.05 15.73
C GLY A 131 9.58 5.81 16.33
N TYR A 132 10.66 6.00 15.57
CA TYR A 132 12.02 6.17 16.14
C TYR A 132 12.82 7.17 15.31
N GLY A 133 12.35 8.41 15.33
CA GLY A 133 13.18 9.60 15.16
C GLY A 133 13.35 10.28 16.52
N ALA A 134 13.73 9.53 17.55
CA ALA A 134 14.35 10.16 18.71
C ALA A 134 15.75 10.56 18.26
N THR A 135 15.89 11.79 17.78
CA THR A 135 17.17 12.49 17.73
C THR A 135 17.81 12.27 19.09
N LEU A 136 18.86 11.43 19.14
CA LEU A 136 19.80 11.45 20.24
C LEU A 136 20.47 12.82 20.17
N THR A 137 19.84 13.84 20.73
CA THR A 137 20.53 15.06 21.12
C THR A 137 21.56 14.64 22.14
N GLY A 138 22.76 14.32 21.64
CA GLY A 138 23.94 14.21 22.45
C GLY A 138 24.07 15.49 23.25
N THR A 139 23.78 15.41 24.54
CA THR A 139 24.15 16.44 25.49
C THR A 139 25.66 16.34 25.63
N PRO A 140 26.45 17.37 25.28
CA PRO A 140 27.88 17.35 25.56
C PRO A 140 28.07 17.32 27.08
N ARG A 141 28.67 16.24 27.56
CA ARG A 141 29.10 16.09 28.96
C ARG A 141 30.09 17.22 29.27
N PRO A 142 29.88 18.04 30.31
CA PRO A 142 30.89 19.03 30.70
C PRO A 142 32.14 18.29 31.16
N ALA A 143 33.27 18.62 30.54
CA ALA A 143 34.58 18.21 31.01
C ALA A 143 34.84 18.90 32.35
N THR A 144 35.03 18.11 33.40
CA THR A 144 35.56 18.58 34.68
C THR A 144 37.07 18.64 34.53
N VAL A 145 37.63 19.85 34.65
CA VAL A 145 39.03 20.08 35.04
C VAL A 145 38.98 20.77 36.39
#